data_AF-A0A523KHQ0-F1
#
_entry.id   AF-A0A523KHQ0-F1
#
_cell.length_a   1.000
_cell.length_b   1.000
_cell.length_c   1.000
_cell.angle_alpha   90.00
_cell.angle_beta   90.00
_cell.angle_gamma   90.00
#
_symmetry.space_group_name_H-M   'P 1'
#
loop_
_entity.id
_entity.type
_entity.pdbx_description
1 polymer ?
#
loop_
_entity_poly.entity_id
_entity_poly.type
_entity_poly.pdbx_seq_one_letter_code
_entity_poly.pdbx_strand_id
1 'polypeptide(L)'
;MNILAQGRFWRVSSAKESVTLVIQKASLPEDLLELRDFRIEVPLIRWNRLIKNLNSDRKLLGGLLLNFASKAELVSVVIGNDRLLSELRRIALDATAALVEEGLLVLSLSESTEDKG
;
A
#
# COMPACT_ATOMS: atom_id res chain seq x y z
N MET A 1 -3.02 -14.32 -9.46
CA MET A 1 -3.11 -13.11 -8.63
C MET A 1 -3.86 -13.50 -7.38
N ASN A 2 -3.19 -13.48 -6.22
CA ASN A 2 -3.74 -13.98 -4.95
C ASN A 2 -4.23 -12.81 -4.10
N ILE A 3 -5.36 -12.94 -3.40
CA ILE A 3 -5.87 -11.86 -2.54
C ILE A 3 -5.19 -11.98 -1.17
N LEU A 4 -4.51 -10.90 -0.76
CA LEU A 4 -3.78 -10.86 0.51
C LEU A 4 -4.63 -10.25 1.63
N ALA A 5 -5.36 -9.19 1.32
CA ALA A 5 -6.23 -8.51 2.26
C ALA A 5 -7.34 -7.74 1.53
N GLN A 6 -8.47 -7.55 2.20
CA GLN A 6 -9.57 -6.76 1.69
C GLN A 6 -10.24 -5.99 2.83
N GLY A 7 -10.52 -4.72 2.58
CA GLY A 7 -11.33 -3.87 3.44
C GLY A 7 -12.63 -3.46 2.75
N ARG A 8 -13.16 -2.31 3.16
CA ARG A 8 -14.32 -1.69 2.55
C ARG A 8 -13.95 -0.97 1.26
N PHE A 9 -12.94 -0.10 1.30
CA PHE A 9 -12.54 0.71 0.14
C PHE A 9 -11.42 0.08 -0.67
N TRP A 10 -10.69 -0.88 -0.12
CA TRP A 10 -9.47 -1.37 -0.77
C TRP A 10 -9.40 -2.88 -0.85
N ARG A 11 -8.72 -3.36 -1.88
CA ARG A 11 -8.27 -4.73 -2.03
C ARG A 11 -6.77 -4.74 -2.29
N VAL A 12 -6.06 -5.62 -1.60
CA VAL A 12 -4.64 -5.88 -1.81
C VAL A 12 -4.47 -7.29 -2.36
N SER A 13 -3.66 -7.44 -3.41
CA SER A 13 -3.41 -8.72 -4.05
C SER A 13 -1.96 -8.85 -4.49
N SER A 14 -1.39 -10.05 -4.45
CA SER A 14 -0.06 -10.33 -4.96
C SER A 14 -0.10 -10.89 -6.38
N ALA A 15 0.93 -10.54 -7.14
CA ALA A 15 1.44 -11.26 -8.29
C ALA A 15 2.91 -11.62 -8.00
N LYS A 16 3.56 -12.35 -8.92
CA LYS A 16 4.88 -12.97 -8.70
C LYS A 16 5.90 -12.03 -8.04
N GLU A 17 5.97 -10.76 -8.47
CA GLU A 17 6.98 -9.80 -8.01
C GLU A 17 6.38 -8.45 -7.56
N SER A 18 5.05 -8.34 -7.50
CA SER A 18 4.38 -7.08 -7.18
C SER A 18 3.15 -7.30 -6.31
N VAL A 19 2.80 -6.26 -5.57
CA VAL A 19 1.57 -6.15 -4.81
C VAL A 19 0.73 -5.03 -5.41
N THR A 20 -0.52 -5.33 -5.71
CA THR A 20 -1.48 -4.37 -6.24
C THR A 20 -2.46 -3.96 -5.16
N LEU A 21 -2.63 -2.66 -4.94
CA LEU A 21 -3.64 -2.06 -4.09
C LEU A 21 -4.68 -1.38 -4.98
N VAL A 22 -5.94 -1.79 -4.90
CA VAL A 22 -7.02 -1.31 -5.78
C VAL A 22 -8.16 -0.75 -4.94
N ILE A 23 -8.71 0.40 -5.34
CA ILE A 23 -9.93 0.93 -4.74
C ILE A 23 -11.16 0.17 -5.25
N GLN A 24 -12.01 -0.26 -4.33
CA GLN A 24 -13.22 -1.01 -4.62
C GLN A 24 -14.36 -0.08 -5.01
N LYS A 25 -14.69 -0.08 -6.31
CA LYS A 25 -15.81 0.68 -6.89
C LYS A 25 -17.12 0.56 -6.12
N ALA A 26 -17.50 -0.66 -5.72
CA ALA A 26 -18.81 -0.91 -5.10
C ALA A 26 -18.99 -0.21 -3.74
N SER A 27 -17.90 0.17 -3.09
CA SER A 27 -17.90 0.80 -1.78
C SER A 27 -17.57 2.30 -1.83
N LEU A 28 -17.31 2.85 -3.02
CA LEU A 28 -16.95 4.25 -3.19
C LEU A 28 -18.18 5.15 -3.06
N PRO A 29 -18.13 6.19 -2.21
CA PRO A 29 -19.06 7.32 -2.24
C PRO A 29 -19.08 8.03 -3.61
N GLU A 30 -20.17 8.72 -3.92
CA GLU A 30 -20.35 9.43 -5.20
C GLU A 30 -19.30 10.50 -5.44
N ASP A 31 -18.90 11.23 -4.39
CA ASP A 31 -17.87 12.27 -4.41
C ASP A 31 -16.45 11.72 -4.67
N LEU A 32 -16.26 10.40 -4.61
CA LEU A 32 -14.98 9.73 -4.83
C LEU A 32 -14.97 8.86 -6.09
N LEU A 33 -15.98 8.99 -6.97
CA LEU A 33 -16.09 8.16 -8.18
C LEU A 33 -14.92 8.34 -9.16
N GLU A 34 -14.17 9.43 -9.11
CA GLU A 34 -12.94 9.60 -9.90
C GLU A 34 -11.88 8.52 -9.59
N LEU A 35 -11.91 7.97 -8.37
CA LEU A 35 -11.00 6.93 -7.87
C LEU A 35 -11.39 5.51 -8.30
N ARG A 36 -12.47 5.33 -9.06
CA ARG A 36 -13.08 4.04 -9.42
C ARG A 36 -12.15 3.02 -10.07
N ASP A 37 -11.08 3.49 -10.70
CA ASP A 37 -10.07 2.67 -11.38
C ASP A 37 -8.65 2.97 -10.86
N PHE A 38 -8.55 3.56 -9.67
CA PHE A 38 -7.28 3.84 -9.03
C PHE A 38 -6.64 2.55 -8.54
N ARG A 39 -5.42 2.29 -9.01
CA ARG A 39 -4.58 1.18 -8.56
C ARG A 39 -3.18 1.67 -8.27
N ILE A 40 -2.55 1.05 -7.29
CA ILE A 40 -1.13 1.22 -6.98
C ILE A 40 -0.48 -0.15 -7.19
N GLU A 41 0.54 -0.22 -8.03
CA GLU A 41 1.32 -1.44 -8.20
C GLU A 41 2.73 -1.26 -7.66
N VAL A 42 3.03 -1.96 -6.57
CA VAL A 42 4.29 -1.81 -5.84
C VAL A 42 5.10 -3.09 -5.98
N PRO A 43 6.32 -3.02 -6.55
CA PRO A 43 7.24 -4.16 -6.54
C PRO A 43 7.51 -4.64 -5.11
N LEU A 44 7.61 -5.96 -4.89
CA LEU A 44 7.85 -6.53 -3.55
C LEU A 44 9.10 -5.93 -2.89
N ILE A 45 10.16 -5.68 -3.67
CA ILE A 45 11.40 -5.03 -3.19
C ILE A 45 11.19 -3.61 -2.64
N ARG A 46 10.08 -2.95 -2.98
CA ARG A 46 9.69 -1.63 -2.48
C ARG A 46 8.63 -1.69 -1.38
N TRP A 47 8.13 -2.87 -1.03
CA TRP A 47 7.04 -3.04 -0.07
C TRP A 47 7.38 -2.48 1.31
N ASN A 48 8.55 -2.83 1.87
CA ASN A 48 8.99 -2.29 3.16
C ASN A 48 9.03 -0.75 3.16
N ARG A 49 9.45 -0.12 2.06
CA ARG A 49 9.46 1.33 1.92
C ARG A 49 8.04 1.92 1.92
N LEU A 50 7.10 1.25 1.25
CA LEU A 50 5.69 1.63 1.31
C LEU A 50 5.15 1.58 2.75
N ILE A 51 5.37 0.48 3.46
CA ILE A 51 4.90 0.30 4.85
C ILE A 51 5.49 1.37 5.78
N LYS A 52 6.79 1.66 5.67
CA LYS A 52 7.44 2.73 6.43
C LYS A 52 6.81 4.10 6.16
N ASN A 53 6.57 4.44 4.89
CA ASN A 53 5.99 5.73 4.53
C ASN A 53 4.51 5.85 4.92
N LEU A 54 3.73 4.75 4.84
CA LEU A 54 2.33 4.72 5.29
C LEU A 54 2.19 5.14 6.75
N ASN A 55 3.15 4.74 7.58
CA ASN A 55 3.16 4.98 9.03
C ASN A 55 3.94 6.24 9.46
N SER A 56 4.63 6.92 8.55
CA SER A 56 5.46 8.10 8.83
C SER A 56 4.70 9.39 8.54
N ASP A 57 4.72 9.87 7.29
CA ASP A 57 4.15 11.15 6.89
C ASP A 57 3.50 11.07 5.49
N ARG A 58 2.42 11.85 5.31
CA ARG A 58 1.61 11.84 4.09
C ARG A 58 2.38 12.35 2.88
N LYS A 59 3.30 13.30 3.04
CA LYS A 59 4.07 13.86 1.92
C LYS A 59 5.04 12.83 1.35
N LEU A 60 5.74 12.10 2.22
CA LEU A 60 6.64 11.01 1.82
C LEU A 60 5.87 9.85 1.18
N LEU A 61 4.70 9.53 1.72
CA LEU A 61 3.81 8.54 1.12
C LEU A 61 3.37 8.99 -0.28
N GLY A 62 2.85 10.21 -0.42
CA GLY A 62 2.40 10.76 -1.69
C GLY A 62 3.50 10.73 -2.75
N GLY A 63 4.69 11.23 -2.41
CA GLY A 63 5.85 11.21 -3.31
C GLY A 63 6.27 9.79 -3.74
N LEU A 64 6.11 8.79 -2.87
CA LEU A 64 6.36 7.40 -3.22
C LEU A 64 5.28 6.88 -4.18
N LEU A 65 4.01 7.11 -3.87
CA LEU A 65 2.86 6.59 -4.62
C LEU A 65 2.78 7.13 -6.06
N LEU A 66 3.29 8.33 -6.32
CA LEU A 66 3.39 8.88 -7.67
C LEU A 66 4.14 7.97 -8.65
N ASN A 67 5.07 7.14 -8.16
CA ASN A 67 5.84 6.22 -9.02
C ASN A 67 5.09 4.93 -9.36
N PHE A 68 3.98 4.64 -8.67
CA PHE A 68 3.31 3.34 -8.67
C PHE A 68 1.82 3.41 -8.98
N ALA A 69 1.20 4.59 -8.86
CA ALA A 69 -0.21 4.79 -9.10
C ALA A 69 -0.52 4.80 -10.61
N SER A 70 -1.64 4.19 -11.01
CA SER A 70 -2.15 4.27 -12.39
C SER A 70 -2.58 5.67 -12.80
N LYS A 71 -2.96 6.49 -11.82
CA LYS A 71 -3.46 7.86 -11.97
C LYS A 71 -2.74 8.76 -10.97
N ALA A 72 -1.54 9.20 -11.33
CA ALA A 72 -0.67 9.98 -10.45
C ALA A 72 -1.32 11.28 -9.96
N GLU A 73 -2.17 11.89 -10.79
CA GLU A 73 -2.95 13.09 -10.50
C GLU A 73 -3.95 12.90 -9.35
N LEU A 74 -4.40 11.66 -9.10
CA LEU A 74 -5.37 11.35 -8.03
C LEU A 74 -4.72 10.93 -6.71
N VAL A 75 -3.38 10.85 -6.66
CA VAL A 75 -2.67 10.45 -5.43
C VAL A 75 -2.96 11.41 -4.27
N SER A 76 -3.06 12.72 -4.56
CA SER A 76 -3.39 13.74 -3.56
C SER A 76 -4.77 13.53 -2.94
N VAL A 77 -5.75 13.14 -3.74
CA VAL A 77 -7.12 12.82 -3.28
C VAL A 77 -7.09 11.61 -2.34
N VAL A 78 -6.36 10.56 -2.72
CA VAL A 78 -6.24 9.33 -1.92
C VAL A 78 -5.58 9.58 -0.57
N ILE A 79 -4.42 10.26 -0.53
CA ILE A 79 -3.71 10.53 0.72
C ILE A 79 -4.34 11.67 1.55
N GLY A 80 -5.13 12.52 0.89
CA GLY A 80 -5.89 13.60 1.54
C GLY A 80 -7.15 13.09 2.25
N ASN A 81 -7.69 11.94 1.83
CA ASN A 81 -8.87 11.34 2.43
C ASN A 81 -8.52 10.44 3.63
N ASP A 82 -8.90 10.87 4.83
CA ASP A 82 -8.55 10.17 6.08
C ASP A 82 -9.12 8.74 6.16
N ARG A 83 -10.32 8.51 5.61
CA ARG A 83 -10.96 7.18 5.63
C ARG A 83 -10.23 6.21 4.71
N LEU A 84 -9.91 6.64 3.49
CA LEU A 84 -9.14 5.84 2.54
C LEU A 84 -7.74 5.55 3.08
N LEU A 85 -7.06 6.55 3.63
CA LEU A 85 -5.70 6.40 4.14
C LEU A 85 -5.64 5.52 5.39
N SER A 86 -6.57 5.70 6.34
CA SER A 86 -6.63 4.89 7.55
C SER A 86 -6.87 3.42 7.22
N GLU A 87 -7.80 3.14 6.30
CA GLU A 87 -8.04 1.77 5.87
C GLU A 87 -6.84 1.19 5.10
N LEU A 88 -6.21 1.98 4.22
CA LEU A 88 -5.01 1.58 3.49
C LEU A 88 -3.87 1.15 4.43
N ARG A 89 -3.66 1.88 5.53
CA ARG A 89 -2.67 1.50 6.56
C ARG A 89 -2.98 0.14 7.15
N ARG A 90 -4.22 -0.07 7.58
CA ARG A 90 -4.65 -1.33 8.21
C ARG A 90 -4.47 -2.52 7.26
N ILE A 91 -5.04 -2.45 6.05
CA ILE A 91 -4.98 -3.56 5.11
C ILE A 91 -3.57 -3.82 4.57
N ALA A 92 -2.69 -2.81 4.54
CA ALA A 92 -1.31 -2.99 4.11
C ALA A 92 -0.52 -3.77 5.17
N LEU A 93 -0.86 -3.60 6.46
CA LEU A 93 -0.34 -4.45 7.53
C LEU A 93 -0.88 -5.87 7.42
N ASP A 94 -2.19 -6.04 7.22
CA ASP A 94 -2.82 -7.36 7.01
C ASP A 94 -2.18 -8.09 5.82
N ALA A 95 -1.98 -7.39 4.70
CA ALA A 95 -1.31 -7.92 3.52
C ALA A 95 0.17 -8.24 3.76
N THR A 96 0.86 -7.48 4.63
CA THR A 96 2.24 -7.77 5.01
C THR A 96 2.33 -9.09 5.77
N ALA A 97 1.40 -9.34 6.70
CA ALA A 97 1.32 -10.62 7.41
C ALA A 97 1.09 -11.78 6.43
N ALA A 98 0.11 -11.65 5.53
CA ALA A 98 -0.17 -12.65 4.50
C ALA A 98 1.04 -12.93 3.59
N LEU A 99 1.76 -11.88 3.17
CA LEU A 99 2.98 -12.03 2.37
C LEU A 99 4.10 -12.79 3.11
N VAL A 100 4.21 -12.62 4.43
CA VAL A 100 5.16 -13.37 5.25
C VAL A 100 4.72 -14.83 5.39
N GLU A 101 3.43 -15.08 5.64
CA GLU A 101 2.86 -16.43 5.72
C GLU A 101 3.01 -17.20 4.40
N GLU A 102 2.89 -16.52 3.26
CA GLU A 102 3.10 -17.08 1.92
C GLU A 102 4.59 -17.22 1.53
N GLY A 103 5.52 -16.77 2.37
CA GLY A 103 6.96 -16.80 2.08
C GLY A 103 7.42 -15.85 0.98
N LEU A 104 6.57 -14.90 0.57
CA LEU A 104 6.88 -13.86 -0.42
C LEU A 104 7.67 -12.70 0.21
N LEU A 105 7.54 -12.52 1.52
CA LEU A 105 8.39 -11.66 2.33
C LEU A 105 9.02 -12.48 3.45
N VAL A 106 10.25 -12.11 3.82
CA VAL A 106 10.97 -12.73 4.93
C VAL A 106 11.25 -11.65 5.97
N LEU A 107 10.98 -11.96 7.23
CA LEU A 107 11.38 -11.13 8.35
C LEU A 107 12.84 -11.41 8.66
N SER A 108 13.68 -10.40 8.50
CA SER A 108 15.08 -10.43 8.92
C SER A 108 15.28 -9.49 10.10
N LEU A 109 16.11 -9.88 11.06
CA LEU A 109 16.63 -8.94 12.05
C LEU A 109 17.43 -7.87 11.31
N SER A 110 17.11 -6.60 11.52
CA SER A 110 18.03 -5.54 11.13
C SER A 110 19.23 -5.67 12.07
N GLU A 111 20.40 -5.98 11.51
CA GLU A 111 21.65 -5.72 12.21
C GLU A 111 21.73 -4.21 12.39
N SER A 112 21.35 -3.74 13.57
CA SER A 112 21.76 -2.42 14.04
C SER A 112 23.27 -2.46 14.04
N THR A 113 23.92 -1.82 13.06
CA THR A 113 25.34 -1.52 13.15
C THR A 113 25.54 -0.76 14.45
N GLU A 114 26.04 -1.46 15.47
CA GLU A 114 26.78 -0.84 16.56
C GLU A 114 27.95 -0.13 15.87
N ASP A 115 27.81 1.19 15.67
CA ASP A 115 28.95 2.06 15.41
C ASP A 115 29.88 1.90 16.61
N LYS A 116 30.89 1.04 16.44
CA LYS A 116 32.05 1.00 17.33
C LYS A 116 33.02 2.06 16.87
N GLY A 117 33.04 3.18 17.61
CA GLY A 117 34.22 4.04 17.78
C GLY A 117 34.28 5.25 16.89
#